data_AF-A0A2S2NRD1-F1
#
_entry.id   AF-A0A2S2NRD1-F1
#
_cell.length_a   1.000
_cell.length_b   1.000
_cell.length_c   1.000
_cell.angle_alpha   90.00
_cell.angle_beta   90.00
_cell.angle_gamma   90.00
#
_symmetry.space_group_name_H-M   'P 1'
#
loop_
_entity.id
_entity.type
_entity.pdbx_description
1 polymer ?
#
loop_
_entity_poly.entity_id
_entity_poly.type
_entity_poly.pdbx_seq_one_letter_code
_entity_poly.pdbx_strand_id
1 'polypeptide(L)'
;NAEKSPVKYVKKASKKRKTFENDWKKNVCKTLTKKGLEHINGKGVLINAKTPKLLNLCNNCSFKCLENFSKENICLLNSTYYNLDSKDKLSFLLNFTER
;
A
#
# COMPACT_ATOMS: atom_id res chain seq x y z
N ASN A 1 33.63 -60.18 -3.43
CA ASN A 1 33.01 -59.68 -2.19
C ASN A 1 32.98 -58.16 -2.24
N ALA A 2 31.84 -57.56 -2.56
CA ALA A 2 31.66 -56.12 -2.57
C ALA A 2 31.00 -55.69 -1.25
N GLU A 3 31.79 -55.16 -0.33
CA GLU A 3 31.33 -54.63 0.94
C GLU A 3 30.57 -53.32 0.70
N LYS A 4 29.24 -53.34 0.83
CA LYS A 4 28.40 -52.15 0.79
C LYS A 4 28.43 -51.48 2.16
N SER A 5 29.19 -50.39 2.29
CA SER A 5 29.14 -49.52 3.47
C SER A 5 27.74 -48.91 3.67
N PRO A 6 27.28 -48.72 4.92
CA PRO A 6 25.95 -48.22 5.20
C PRO A 6 25.89 -46.70 4.98
N VAL A 7 25.06 -46.27 4.03
CA VAL A 7 24.79 -44.85 3.78
C VAL A 7 23.98 -44.29 4.96
N LYS A 8 24.63 -43.48 5.81
CA LYS A 8 23.98 -42.77 6.92
C LYS A 8 23.08 -41.66 6.35
N TYR A 9 21.76 -41.84 6.42
CA TYR A 9 20.79 -40.81 6.08
C TYR A 9 20.83 -39.67 7.11
N VAL A 10 21.46 -38.55 6.74
CA VAL A 10 21.43 -37.30 7.54
C VAL A 10 20.05 -36.64 7.35
N LYS A 11 19.21 -36.64 8.40
CA LYS A 11 17.95 -35.88 8.41
C LYS A 11 18.28 -34.40 8.28
N LYS A 12 17.94 -33.78 7.14
CA LYS A 12 18.06 -32.33 6.94
C LYS A 12 17.18 -31.62 7.96
N ALA A 13 17.77 -30.81 8.84
CA ALA A 13 17.02 -29.93 9.73
C ALA A 13 16.12 -29.02 8.87
N SER A 14 14.81 -29.02 9.14
CA SER A 14 13.90 -28.10 8.44
C SER A 14 14.34 -26.68 8.75
N LYS A 15 14.65 -25.88 7.72
CA LYS A 15 14.95 -24.46 7.91
C LYS A 15 13.74 -23.83 8.60
N LYS A 16 13.91 -23.34 9.85
CA LYS A 16 12.94 -22.43 10.48
C LYS A 16 12.66 -21.32 9.46
N ARG A 17 11.39 -21.15 9.06
CA ARG A 17 11.01 -20.02 8.21
C ARG A 17 11.41 -18.76 8.95
N LYS A 18 12.19 -17.89 8.31
CA LYS A 18 12.41 -16.54 8.82
C LYS A 18 11.05 -15.84 8.75
N THR A 19 10.48 -15.57 9.91
CA THR A 19 9.18 -14.91 10.02
C THR A 19 9.41 -13.41 9.93
N PHE A 20 9.53 -12.88 8.72
CA PHE A 20 9.49 -11.43 8.53
C PHE A 20 8.02 -11.01 8.58
N GLU A 21 7.65 -10.29 9.64
CA GLU A 21 6.27 -9.82 9.85
C GLU A 21 5.79 -8.94 8.69
N ASN A 22 6.69 -8.19 8.06
CA ASN A 22 6.37 -7.35 6.89
C ASN A 22 5.95 -8.14 5.66
N ASP A 23 6.40 -9.39 5.52
CA ASP A 23 6.09 -10.24 4.37
C ASP A 23 4.76 -10.98 4.53
N TRP A 24 4.11 -10.84 5.69
CA TRP A 24 2.81 -11.43 5.89
C TRP A 24 1.82 -10.78 4.93
N LYS A 25 1.13 -11.61 4.13
CA LYS A 25 0.14 -11.15 3.15
C LYS A 25 -0.81 -10.09 3.70
N LYS A 26 -1.24 -10.24 4.96
CA LYS A 26 -2.11 -9.28 5.65
C LYS A 26 -1.42 -7.92 5.89
N ASN A 27 -0.15 -7.92 6.25
CA ASN A 27 0.62 -6.70 6.50
C ASN A 27 0.99 -6.01 5.18
N VAL A 28 1.41 -6.76 4.15
CA VAL A 28 1.60 -6.23 2.79
C VAL A 28 0.31 -5.58 2.29
N CYS A 29 -0.82 -6.29 2.36
CA CYS A 29 -2.12 -5.78 1.94
C CYS A 29 -2.50 -4.51 2.71
N LYS A 30 -2.40 -4.51 4.05
CA LYS A 30 -2.62 -3.31 4.88
C LYS A 30 -1.75 -2.13 4.44
N THR A 31 -0.47 -2.35 4.17
CA THR A 31 0.45 -1.30 3.73
C THR A 31 0.05 -0.75 2.37
N LEU A 32 -0.24 -1.62 1.39
CA LEU A 32 -0.69 -1.20 0.06
C LEU A 32 -2.01 -0.43 0.12
N THR A 33 -2.99 -0.91 0.90
CA THR A 33 -4.27 -0.21 1.12
C THR A 33 -4.05 1.17 1.76
N LYS A 34 -3.20 1.27 2.79
CA LYS A 34 -2.87 2.56 3.43
C LYS A 34 -2.19 3.54 2.48
N LYS A 35 -1.30 3.04 1.63
CA LYS A 35 -0.62 3.83 0.59
C LYS A 35 -1.48 4.12 -0.63
N GLY A 36 -2.72 3.63 -0.66
CA GLY A 36 -3.60 3.79 -1.82
C GLY A 36 -3.04 3.14 -3.09
N LEU A 37 -2.21 2.11 -2.96
CA LEU A 37 -1.62 1.40 -4.09
C LEU A 37 -2.53 0.28 -4.57
N GLU A 38 -2.28 -0.16 -5.79
CA GLU A 38 -2.96 -1.33 -6.34
C GLU A 38 -2.64 -2.58 -5.51
N HIS A 39 -3.66 -3.36 -5.19
CA HIS A 39 -3.51 -4.59 -4.41
C HIS A 39 -4.66 -5.56 -4.63
N ILE A 40 -4.40 -6.83 -4.34
CA ILE A 40 -5.43 -7.86 -4.31
C ILE A 40 -6.04 -7.90 -2.91
N ASN A 41 -7.38 -7.86 -2.83
CA ASN A 41 -8.08 -7.95 -1.55
C ASN A 41 -8.18 -9.41 -1.04
N GLY A 42 -8.71 -9.59 0.17
CA GLY A 42 -8.88 -10.93 0.77
C GLY A 42 -9.80 -11.89 -0.01
N LYS A 43 -10.58 -11.37 -0.97
CA LYS A 43 -11.46 -12.15 -1.87
C LYS A 43 -10.81 -12.46 -3.23
N GLY A 44 -9.55 -12.06 -3.44
CA GLY A 44 -8.86 -12.26 -4.72
C GLY A 44 -9.16 -11.21 -5.80
N VAL A 45 -9.87 -10.12 -5.46
CA VAL A 45 -10.23 -9.06 -6.41
C VAL A 45 -9.14 -7.99 -6.45
N LEU A 46 -8.76 -7.57 -7.66
CA LEU A 46 -7.85 -6.45 -7.88
C LEU A 46 -8.52 -5.13 -7.50
N ILE A 47 -7.88 -4.37 -6.62
CA ILE A 47 -8.26 -3.02 -6.23
C ILE A 47 -7.23 -2.07 -6.80
N ASN A 48 -7.65 -1.21 -7.73
CA ASN A 48 -6.79 -0.23 -8.38
C ASN A 48 -6.25 0.80 -7.37
N ALA A 49 -5.11 1.41 -7.71
CA ALA A 49 -4.56 2.53 -6.95
C ALA A 49 -5.56 3.70 -6.84
N LYS A 50 -5.50 4.41 -5.72
CA LYS A 50 -6.36 5.57 -5.43
C LYS A 50 -5.91 6.78 -6.25
N THR A 51 -6.68 7.08 -7.28
CA THR A 51 -6.51 8.28 -8.11
C THR A 51 -7.58 9.34 -7.77
N PRO A 52 -7.27 10.63 -7.88
CA PRO A 52 -8.26 11.69 -7.64
C PRO A 52 -9.34 11.67 -8.73
N LYS A 53 -10.61 11.68 -8.31
CA LYS A 53 -11.76 11.66 -9.23
C LYS A 53 -12.07 13.07 -9.75
N LEU A 54 -11.20 13.60 -10.61
CA LEU A 54 -11.27 14.99 -11.08
C LEU A 54 -12.57 15.34 -11.82
N LEU A 55 -13.14 14.41 -12.60
CA LEU A 55 -14.28 14.67 -13.47
C LEU A 55 -15.63 14.86 -12.75
N ASN A 56 -15.77 14.34 -11.52
CA ASN A 56 -17.06 14.34 -10.81
C ASN A 56 -17.10 15.31 -9.61
N LEU A 57 -15.97 15.95 -9.27
CA LEU A 57 -15.84 16.68 -8.01
C LEU A 57 -16.33 18.13 -8.07
N CYS A 58 -16.50 18.73 -9.25
CA CYS A 58 -16.55 20.20 -9.32
C CYS A 58 -17.46 20.83 -10.37
N ASN A 59 -18.44 20.11 -10.93
CA ASN A 59 -19.38 20.73 -11.88
C ASN A 59 -20.14 21.94 -11.29
N ASN A 60 -20.35 21.97 -9.97
CA ASN A 60 -20.97 23.09 -9.22
C ASN A 60 -20.22 23.44 -7.92
N CYS A 61 -18.88 23.35 -7.90
CA CYS A 61 -18.13 23.60 -6.67
C CYS A 61 -18.07 25.09 -6.30
N SER A 62 -18.62 25.46 -5.14
CA SER A 62 -18.56 26.84 -4.61
C SER A 62 -17.13 27.36 -4.42
N PHE A 63 -16.17 26.46 -4.17
CA PHE A 63 -14.76 26.79 -3.99
C PHE A 63 -13.95 26.79 -5.29
N LYS A 64 -14.59 26.46 -6.43
CA LYS A 64 -13.97 26.48 -7.76
C LYS A 64 -12.63 25.73 -7.80
N CYS A 65 -12.53 24.58 -7.14
CA CYS A 65 -11.26 23.89 -6.93
C CYS A 65 -10.54 23.55 -8.24
N LEU A 66 -11.27 23.21 -9.31
CA LEU A 66 -10.68 22.93 -10.63
C LEU A 66 -10.27 24.18 -11.43
N GLU A 67 -10.77 25.37 -11.06
CA GLU A 67 -10.29 26.65 -11.63
C GLU A 67 -9.06 27.14 -10.87
N ASN A 68 -9.05 26.96 -9.54
CA ASN A 68 -8.00 27.46 -8.65
C ASN A 68 -6.76 26.57 -8.59
N PHE A 69 -6.90 25.27 -8.82
CA PHE A 69 -5.79 24.31 -8.79
C PHE A 69 -5.71 23.54 -10.10
N SER A 70 -4.49 23.44 -10.64
CA SER A 70 -4.25 22.59 -11.81
C SER A 70 -4.47 21.12 -11.48
N LYS A 71 -4.73 20.32 -12.52
CA LYS A 71 -4.86 18.87 -12.38
C LYS A 71 -3.57 18.25 -11.84
N GLU A 72 -2.40 18.76 -12.22
CA GLU A 72 -1.13 18.26 -11.68
C GLU A 72 -1.03 18.54 -10.19
N ASN A 73 -1.42 19.74 -9.74
CA ASN A 73 -1.38 20.11 -8.32
C ASN A 73 -2.27 19.20 -7.48
N ILE A 74 -3.47 18.89 -7.97
CA ILE A 74 -4.40 17.98 -7.27
C ILE A 74 -3.86 16.56 -7.23
N CYS A 75 -3.31 16.07 -8.33
CA CYS A 75 -2.66 14.75 -8.40
C CYS A 75 -1.46 14.66 -7.47
N LEU A 76 -0.62 15.71 -7.45
CA LEU A 76 0.53 15.80 -6.57
C LEU A 76 0.09 15.78 -5.11
N LEU A 77 -0.88 16.61 -4.72
CA LEU A 77 -1.40 16.67 -3.35
C LEU A 77 -1.95 15.32 -2.91
N ASN A 78 -2.73 14.66 -3.77
CA ASN A 78 -3.27 13.33 -3.51
C ASN A 78 -2.17 12.28 -3.36
N SER A 79 -1.18 12.27 -4.25
CA SER A 79 -0.03 11.36 -4.19
C SER A 79 0.77 11.56 -2.90
N THR A 80 1.09 12.81 -2.56
CA THR A 80 1.81 13.16 -1.34
C THR A 80 1.06 12.65 -0.12
N TYR A 81 -0.23 12.94 0.01
CA TYR A 81 -1.05 12.46 1.13
C TYR A 81 -1.04 10.94 1.27
N TYR A 82 -1.18 10.19 0.18
CA TYR A 82 -1.21 8.73 0.26
C TYR A 82 0.13 8.11 0.61
N ASN A 83 1.25 8.77 0.28
CA ASN A 83 2.60 8.35 0.65
C ASN A 83 2.99 8.62 2.11
N LEU A 84 2.23 9.47 2.82
CA LEU A 84 2.47 9.78 4.23
C LEU A 84 2.15 8.60 5.17
N ASP A 85 2.75 8.63 6.36
CA ASP A 85 2.40 7.71 7.44
C ASP A 85 1.12 8.13 8.17
N SER A 86 0.58 7.23 8.99
CA SER A 86 -0.73 7.46 9.63
C SER A 86 -0.77 8.71 10.52
N LYS A 87 0.35 9.05 11.19
CA LYS A 87 0.47 10.27 12.00
C LYS A 87 0.53 11.52 11.11
N ASP A 88 1.37 11.47 10.08
CA ASP A 88 1.59 12.60 9.18
C ASP A 88 0.36 12.92 8.34
N LYS A 89 -0.47 11.91 8.00
CA LYS A 89 -1.78 12.13 7.37
C LYS A 89 -2.71 12.95 8.25
N LEU A 90 -2.69 12.73 9.56
CA LEU A 90 -3.51 13.51 10.49
C LEU A 90 -3.00 14.95 10.56
N SER A 91 -1.69 15.14 10.72
CA SER A 91 -1.07 16.48 10.69
C SER A 91 -1.32 17.20 9.36
N PHE A 92 -1.24 16.49 8.24
CA PHE A 92 -1.55 17.02 6.92
C PHE A 92 -3.00 17.51 6.84
N LEU A 93 -3.97 16.77 7.41
CA LEU A 93 -5.36 17.24 7.40
C LEU A 93 -5.52 18.46 8.30
N LEU A 94 -5.02 18.42 9.54
CA LEU A 94 -5.18 19.52 10.51
C LEU A 94 -4.57 20.83 10.00
N ASN A 95 -3.33 20.80 9.50
CA ASN A 95 -2.62 21.98 9.00
C ASN A 95 -3.26 22.59 7.74
N PHE A 96 -4.02 21.82 6.98
CA PHE A 96 -4.68 22.29 5.75
C PHE A 96 -6.19 22.60 5.96
N THR A 97 -6.74 22.31 7.15
CA THR A 97 -8.16 22.59 7.48
C THR A 97 -8.37 23.74 8.46
N GLU A 98 -7.33 24.17 9.17
CA GLU A 98 -7.42 25.37 10.00
C GLU A 98 -7.42 26.62 9.10
N ARG A 99 -8.52 27.37 9.20
CA ARG A 99 -8.84 28.58 8.44
C ARG A 99 -9.21 29.68 9.41
#